data_AF-A0A4U1M9V4-F1
#
_entry.id   AF-A0A4U1M9V4-F1
#
_cell.length_a   1.000
_cell.length_b   1.000
_cell.length_c   1.000
_cell.angle_alpha   90.00
_cell.angle_beta   90.00
_cell.angle_gamma   90.00
#
_symmetry.space_group_name_H-M   'P 1'
#
loop_
_entity.id
_entity.type
_entity.pdbx_description
1 polymer ?
#
loop_
_entity_poly.entity_id
_entity_poly.type
_entity_poly.pdbx_seq_one_letter_code
_entity_poly.pdbx_strand_id
1 'polypeptide(L)'
;MKFSLLFIITVFTASAVYGQEVQVIGEYEKNVETNDGSILVWTVHLKEDSTFLYNFYRKLNCDACKEENFWGKGKWTAKENVITIQSEKEKDLDSIYTMDFSITKARIKSQSKRNLSAKRIPNKLIFYDSPLSLIKGLKLVKKS
;
A
#
# COMPACT_ATOMS: atom_id res chain seq x y z
N MET A 1 38.68 45.54 -28.45
CA MET A 1 38.15 45.24 -27.10
C MET A 1 36.78 44.59 -27.24
N LYS A 2 36.64 43.38 -26.69
CA LYS A 2 35.42 42.75 -26.13
C LYS A 2 34.13 42.75 -26.98
N PHE A 3 33.92 41.66 -27.72
CA PHE A 3 32.58 41.11 -27.94
C PHE A 3 32.46 39.88 -27.03
N SER A 4 31.77 40.02 -25.90
CA SER A 4 31.51 38.89 -25.00
C SER A 4 30.15 38.32 -25.38
N LEU A 5 30.17 37.17 -26.06
CA LEU A 5 28.98 36.39 -26.40
C LEU A 5 28.51 35.69 -25.10
N LEU A 6 27.44 36.19 -24.48
CA LEU A 6 26.81 35.52 -23.34
C LEU A 6 25.97 34.34 -23.88
N PHE A 7 26.46 33.12 -23.67
CA PHE A 7 25.72 31.89 -23.96
C PHE A 7 24.82 31.58 -22.74
N ILE A 8 23.52 31.88 -22.84
CA ILE A 8 22.54 31.54 -21.79
C ILE A 8 22.20 30.05 -21.93
N ILE A 9 22.84 29.22 -21.12
CA ILE A 9 22.49 27.80 -20.94
C ILE A 9 21.18 27.73 -20.15
N THR A 10 20.07 27.45 -20.83
CA THR A 10 18.78 27.14 -20.19
C THR A 10 18.79 25.68 -19.75
N VAL A 11 19.10 25.43 -18.49
CA VAL A 11 18.88 24.12 -17.85
C VAL A 11 17.39 23.97 -17.59
N PHE A 12 16.71 23.19 -18.44
CA PHE A 12 15.32 22.79 -18.22
C PHE A 12 15.29 21.81 -17.05
N THR A 13 15.00 22.31 -15.84
CA THR A 13 14.78 21.46 -14.67
C THR A 13 13.43 20.75 -14.83
N ALA A 14 13.48 19.44 -15.04
CA ALA A 14 12.29 18.59 -15.05
C ALA A 14 11.57 18.74 -13.70
N SER A 15 10.42 19.41 -13.71
CA SER A 15 9.61 19.62 -12.51
C SER A 15 8.99 18.29 -12.09
N ALA A 16 9.25 17.93 -10.84
CA ALA A 16 8.88 16.71 -10.12
C ALA A 16 7.41 16.25 -10.29
N VAL A 17 7.22 14.99 -10.71
CA VAL A 17 5.94 14.24 -10.63
C VAL A 17 5.74 13.57 -9.24
N TYR A 18 6.57 13.91 -8.24
CA TYR A 18 6.69 13.22 -6.95
C TYR A 18 5.54 13.46 -5.94
N GLY A 19 4.57 14.33 -6.23
CA GLY A 19 3.57 14.76 -5.24
C GLY A 19 2.50 13.72 -4.85
N GLN A 20 2.21 12.75 -5.73
CA GLN A 20 1.19 11.73 -5.48
C GLN A 20 1.73 10.52 -4.70
N GLU A 21 2.95 10.05 -4.99
CA GLU A 21 3.54 8.86 -4.36
C GLU A 21 3.77 9.06 -2.85
N VAL A 22 4.23 10.23 -2.42
CA VAL A 22 4.45 10.56 -1.00
C VAL A 22 3.16 10.43 -0.16
N GLN A 23 1.99 10.67 -0.76
CA GLN A 23 0.72 10.57 -0.03
C GLN A 23 0.23 9.12 0.16
N VAL A 24 0.74 8.19 -0.66
CA VAL A 24 0.36 6.77 -0.67
C VAL A 24 1.19 5.97 0.34
N ILE A 25 2.47 6.32 0.52
CA ILE A 25 3.39 5.65 1.46
C ILE A 25 2.80 5.61 2.88
N GLY A 26 2.95 4.48 3.55
CA GLY A 26 2.56 4.29 4.95
C GLY A 26 1.93 2.93 5.23
N GLU A 27 1.50 2.75 6.48
CA GLU A 27 0.84 1.54 6.97
C GLU A 27 -0.68 1.67 6.88
N TYR A 28 -1.34 0.62 6.39
CA TYR A 28 -2.78 0.50 6.28
C TYR A 28 -3.23 -0.73 7.04
N GLU A 29 -4.29 -0.60 7.83
CA GLU A 29 -4.76 -1.68 8.69
C GLU A 29 -6.29 -1.84 8.66
N LYS A 30 -6.74 -3.07 8.88
CA LYS A 30 -8.09 -3.39 9.33
C LYS A 30 -7.98 -4.38 10.48
N ASN A 31 -8.57 -4.04 11.62
CA ASN A 31 -8.71 -4.93 12.77
C ASN A 31 -10.19 -5.30 12.94
N VAL A 32 -10.46 -6.58 13.14
CA VAL A 32 -11.79 -7.13 13.38
C VAL A 32 -11.72 -8.11 14.54
N GLU A 33 -12.55 -7.87 15.55
CA GLU A 33 -12.93 -8.87 16.55
C GLU A 33 -14.26 -9.48 16.13
N THR A 34 -14.32 -10.81 16.02
CA THR A 34 -15.53 -11.54 15.65
C THR A 34 -16.40 -11.80 16.89
N ASN A 35 -17.66 -12.18 16.68
CA ASN A 35 -18.60 -12.43 17.79
C ASN A 35 -18.16 -13.57 18.72
N ASP A 36 -17.35 -14.51 18.21
CA ASP A 36 -16.76 -15.58 19.00
C ASP A 36 -15.47 -15.16 19.72
N GLY A 37 -15.05 -13.89 19.63
CA GLY A 37 -13.84 -13.37 20.27
C GLY A 37 -12.54 -13.60 19.49
N SER A 38 -12.61 -14.13 18.26
CA SER A 38 -11.41 -14.24 17.41
C SER A 38 -10.95 -12.87 16.90
N ILE A 39 -9.63 -12.69 16.74
CA ILE A 39 -9.01 -11.44 16.28
C ILE A 39 -8.41 -11.65 14.89
N LEU A 40 -8.78 -10.79 13.94
CA LEU A 40 -8.31 -10.78 12.56
C LEU A 40 -7.73 -9.41 12.22
N VAL A 41 -6.43 -9.35 11.88
CA VAL A 41 -5.74 -8.10 11.55
C VAL A 41 -5.07 -8.21 10.19
N TRP A 42 -5.44 -7.33 9.27
CA TRP A 42 -4.80 -7.18 7.97
C TRP A 42 -3.97 -5.91 7.96
N THR A 43 -2.68 -6.03 7.63
CA THR A 43 -1.75 -4.90 7.55
C THR A 43 -1.04 -4.88 6.20
N VAL A 44 -0.93 -3.71 5.60
CA VAL A 44 -0.13 -3.45 4.40
C VAL A 44 0.74 -2.23 4.64
N HIS A 45 2.04 -2.36 4.48
CA HIS A 45 2.98 -1.25 4.51
C HIS A 45 3.49 -1.00 3.09
N LEU A 46 3.13 0.15 2.51
CA LEU A 46 3.71 0.65 1.25
C LEU A 46 4.90 1.54 1.60
N LYS A 47 6.13 1.08 1.33
CA LYS A 47 7.37 1.76 1.72
C LYS A 47 7.87 2.70 0.62
N GLU A 48 8.68 3.69 1.01
CA GLU A 48 9.25 4.70 0.11
C GLU A 48 10.17 4.11 -0.98
N ASP A 49 10.84 2.99 -0.71
CA ASP A 49 11.69 2.27 -1.65
C ASP A 49 10.91 1.45 -2.70
N SER A 50 9.60 1.70 -2.84
CA SER A 50 8.70 0.96 -3.72
C SER A 50 8.54 -0.53 -3.38
N THR A 51 8.88 -0.94 -2.16
CA THR A 51 8.57 -2.29 -1.64
C THR A 51 7.32 -2.28 -0.76
N PHE A 52 6.63 -3.42 -0.68
CA PHE A 52 5.51 -3.59 0.23
C PHE A 52 5.73 -4.78 1.17
N LEU A 53 5.06 -4.72 2.32
CA LEU A 53 4.94 -5.82 3.26
C LEU A 53 3.47 -6.00 3.62
N TYR A 54 2.98 -7.23 3.53
CA TYR A 54 1.64 -7.64 3.96
C TYR A 54 1.74 -8.62 5.12
N ASN A 55 0.87 -8.45 6.11
CA ASN A 55 0.57 -9.48 7.12
C ASN A 55 -0.93 -9.66 7.23
N PHE A 56 -1.37 -10.91 7.31
CA PHE A 56 -2.64 -11.25 7.91
C PHE A 56 -2.39 -12.04 9.20
N TYR A 57 -2.67 -11.41 10.33
CA TYR A 57 -2.63 -12.02 11.64
C TYR A 57 -4.02 -12.57 12.00
N ARG A 58 -4.04 -13.79 12.53
CA ARG A 58 -5.25 -14.46 13.01
C ARG A 58 -5.00 -15.10 14.38
N LYS A 59 -5.89 -14.79 15.32
CA LYS A 59 -6.00 -15.47 16.60
C LYS A 59 -7.43 -15.97 16.77
N LEU A 60 -7.61 -17.28 16.66
CA LEU A 60 -8.92 -17.90 16.85
C LEU A 60 -9.20 -18.06 18.35
N ASN A 61 -10.45 -17.84 18.77
CA ASN A 61 -10.85 -18.11 20.14
C ASN A 61 -11.05 -19.62 20.37
N CYS A 62 -9.96 -20.34 20.63
CA CYS A 62 -10.01 -21.73 21.08
C CYS A 62 -8.76 -22.11 21.90
N ASP A 63 -8.91 -23.01 22.88
CA ASP A 63 -7.87 -23.30 23.89
C ASP A 63 -6.53 -23.80 23.31
N ALA A 64 -6.58 -24.52 22.19
CA ALA A 64 -5.40 -25.10 21.53
C ALA A 64 -5.02 -24.40 20.22
N CYS A 65 -5.73 -23.32 19.85
CA CYS A 65 -5.47 -22.59 18.62
C CYS A 65 -4.18 -21.80 18.75
N LYS A 66 -3.27 -21.99 17.79
CA LYS A 66 -2.08 -21.16 17.68
C LYS A 66 -2.42 -19.87 16.94
N GLU A 67 -1.72 -18.81 17.29
CA GLU A 67 -1.73 -17.58 16.50
C GLU A 67 -1.04 -17.83 15.17
N GLU A 68 -1.61 -17.29 14.10
CA GLU A 68 -1.15 -17.50 12.73
C GLU A 68 -0.82 -16.17 12.08
N ASN A 69 0.22 -16.16 11.26
CA ASN A 69 0.60 -15.02 10.44
C ASN A 69 0.79 -15.49 9.00
N PHE A 70 0.22 -14.75 8.06
CA PHE A 70 0.33 -15.00 6.64
C PHE A 70 0.98 -13.80 5.96
N TRP A 71 2.22 -13.97 5.51
CA TRP A 71 3.03 -12.87 5.02
C TRP A 71 3.08 -12.84 3.49
N GLY A 72 3.17 -11.62 2.95
CA GLY A 72 3.49 -11.37 1.55
C GLY A 72 4.44 -10.19 1.43
N LYS A 73 5.32 -10.21 0.42
CA LYS A 73 6.24 -9.12 0.10
C LYS A 73 6.37 -8.94 -1.41
N GLY A 74 7.01 -7.85 -1.80
CA GLY A 74 7.36 -7.56 -3.19
C GLY A 74 7.38 -6.06 -3.46
N LYS A 75 6.98 -5.66 -4.66
CA LYS A 75 6.99 -4.26 -5.11
C LYS A 75 5.60 -3.68 -5.26
N TRP A 76 5.52 -2.36 -5.16
CA TRP A 76 4.32 -1.62 -5.51
C TRP A 76 4.64 -0.43 -6.41
N THR A 77 3.65 0.01 -7.18
CA THR A 77 3.68 1.26 -7.95
C THR A 77 2.35 1.99 -7.81
N ALA A 78 2.37 3.31 -7.93
CA ALA A 78 1.16 4.13 -7.98
C ALA A 78 1.05 4.85 -9.31
N LYS A 79 -0.15 4.83 -9.89
CA LYS A 79 -0.54 5.70 -10.99
C LYS A 79 -1.89 6.31 -10.66
N GLU A 80 -1.91 7.63 -10.48
CA GLU A 80 -3.07 8.37 -9.99
C GLU A 80 -3.59 7.81 -8.65
N ASN A 81 -4.77 7.17 -8.64
CA ASN A 81 -5.34 6.54 -7.46
C ASN A 81 -5.27 5.01 -7.48
N VAL A 82 -4.59 4.42 -8.47
CA VAL A 82 -4.44 2.97 -8.61
C VAL A 82 -3.08 2.55 -8.09
N ILE A 83 -3.08 1.57 -7.19
CA ILE A 83 -1.89 0.90 -6.66
C ILE A 83 -1.81 -0.47 -7.30
N THR A 84 -0.68 -0.76 -7.94
CA THR A 84 -0.37 -2.10 -8.43
C THR A 84 0.64 -2.72 -7.47
N ILE A 85 0.31 -3.88 -6.93
CA ILE A 85 1.14 -4.67 -6.03
C ILE A 85 1.55 -5.94 -6.79
N GLN A 86 2.83 -6.30 -6.68
CA GLN A 86 3.39 -7.43 -7.40
C GLN A 86 4.38 -8.18 -6.50
N SER A 87 4.09 -9.47 -6.29
CA SER A 87 5.09 -10.44 -5.82
C SER A 87 5.69 -11.16 -7.03
N GLU A 88 7.01 -11.31 -7.04
CA GLU A 88 7.75 -12.14 -7.99
C GLU A 88 7.98 -13.52 -7.35
N LYS A 89 7.37 -14.58 -7.90
CA LYS A 89 7.36 -15.92 -7.28
C LYS A 89 8.73 -16.43 -6.86
N GLU A 90 9.76 -16.21 -7.67
CA GLU A 90 11.11 -16.72 -7.42
C GLU A 90 11.91 -15.89 -6.39
N LYS A 91 11.47 -14.68 -6.06
CA LYS A 91 12.22 -13.75 -5.18
C LYS A 91 11.47 -13.38 -3.91
N ASP A 92 10.16 -13.27 -4.01
CA ASP A 92 9.29 -12.74 -2.98
C ASP A 92 8.54 -13.83 -2.22
N LEU A 93 8.43 -15.05 -2.78
CA LEU A 93 7.79 -16.17 -2.10
C LEU A 93 8.85 -17.11 -1.52
N ASP A 94 8.67 -17.47 -0.25
CA ASP A 94 9.53 -18.42 0.46
C ASP A 94 8.72 -19.10 1.60
N SER A 95 9.39 -19.79 2.53
CA SER A 95 8.72 -20.49 3.63
C SER A 95 8.01 -19.57 4.62
N ILE A 96 8.36 -18.28 4.66
CA ILE A 96 7.76 -17.25 5.52
C ILE A 96 6.74 -16.44 4.73
N TYR A 97 7.10 -15.98 3.53
CA TYR A 97 6.28 -15.15 2.66
C TYR A 97 5.54 -16.03 1.65
N THR A 98 4.36 -16.52 2.03
CA THR A 98 3.61 -17.51 1.25
C THR A 98 2.45 -16.92 0.45
N MET A 99 2.07 -15.67 0.72
CA MET A 99 0.91 -15.02 0.10
C MET A 99 1.30 -14.40 -1.25
N ASP A 100 0.72 -14.92 -2.33
CA ASP A 100 0.98 -14.46 -3.71
C ASP A 100 0.15 -13.23 -4.08
N PHE A 101 0.78 -12.06 -4.14
CA PHE A 101 0.16 -10.81 -4.59
C PHE A 101 0.40 -10.50 -6.07
N SER A 102 0.82 -11.47 -6.89
CA SER A 102 1.02 -11.25 -8.32
C SER A 102 -0.20 -10.55 -8.94
N ILE A 103 0.02 -9.55 -9.80
CA ILE A 103 -1.02 -8.78 -10.50
C ILE A 103 -2.13 -8.17 -9.62
N THR A 104 -1.87 -7.94 -8.33
CA THR A 104 -2.86 -7.38 -7.41
C THR A 104 -3.05 -5.89 -7.64
N LYS A 105 -4.30 -5.42 -7.65
CA LYS A 105 -4.65 -4.01 -7.78
C LYS A 105 -5.52 -3.53 -6.64
N ALA A 106 -5.16 -2.36 -6.15
CA ALA A 106 -5.91 -1.63 -5.13
C ALA A 106 -6.12 -0.17 -5.56
N ARG A 107 -7.08 0.51 -4.94
CA ARG A 107 -7.30 1.95 -5.11
C ARG A 107 -7.10 2.69 -3.80
N ILE A 108 -6.47 3.85 -3.89
CA ILE A 108 -6.46 4.84 -2.81
C ILE A 108 -7.73 5.67 -2.92
N LYS A 109 -8.48 5.73 -1.82
CA LYS A 109 -9.59 6.67 -1.66
C LYS A 109 -9.20 7.69 -0.60
N SER A 110 -8.80 8.87 -1.06
CA SER A 110 -8.65 10.08 -0.25
C SER A 110 -9.91 10.95 -0.36
N GLN A 111 -10.17 11.79 0.65
CA GLN A 111 -11.21 12.81 0.52
C GLN A 111 -10.81 13.86 -0.53
N SER A 112 -11.79 14.36 -1.28
CA SER A 112 -11.58 15.51 -2.16
C SER A 112 -11.22 16.74 -1.33
N LYS A 113 -10.20 17.51 -1.76
CA LYS A 113 -9.81 18.80 -1.17
C LYS A 113 -10.97 19.81 -1.06
N ARG A 114 -12.05 19.62 -1.83
CA ARG A 114 -13.27 20.45 -1.79
C ARG A 114 -14.15 20.23 -0.55
N ASN A 115 -13.95 19.14 0.19
CA ASN A 115 -14.73 18.82 1.37
C ASN A 115 -13.99 19.32 2.63
N LEU A 116 -14.15 20.60 2.95
CA LEU A 116 -13.46 21.33 4.03
C LEU A 116 -13.98 21.01 5.45
N SER A 117 -14.88 20.03 5.62
CA SER A 117 -15.27 19.59 6.96
C SER A 117 -14.05 18.99 7.67
N ALA A 118 -13.65 19.56 8.81
CA ALA A 118 -12.40 19.35 9.55
C ALA A 118 -12.05 17.91 10.00
N LYS A 119 -12.78 16.88 9.54
CA LYS A 119 -12.51 15.47 9.86
C LYS A 119 -11.65 14.88 8.74
N ARG A 120 -10.32 14.84 8.93
CA ARG A 120 -9.41 14.07 8.06
C ARG A 120 -9.87 12.60 8.07
N ILE A 121 -10.65 12.17 7.08
CA ILE A 121 -10.93 10.75 6.92
C ILE A 121 -9.63 10.09 6.46
N PRO A 122 -9.11 9.09 7.18
CA PRO A 122 -7.87 8.42 6.80
C PRO A 122 -8.01 7.81 5.40
N ASN A 123 -6.94 7.93 4.60
CA ASN A 123 -6.87 7.36 3.25
C ASN A 123 -7.16 5.85 3.34
N LYS A 124 -8.00 5.35 2.44
CA LYS A 124 -8.31 3.92 2.39
C LYS A 124 -7.60 3.26 1.23
N LEU A 125 -7.02 2.08 1.46
CA LEU A 125 -6.53 1.18 0.43
C LEU A 125 -7.59 0.10 0.19
N ILE A 126 -8.13 0.03 -1.03
CA ILE A 126 -9.23 -0.88 -1.37
C ILE A 126 -8.77 -1.84 -2.45
N PHE A 127 -8.60 -3.12 -2.09
CA PHE A 127 -8.27 -4.19 -3.01
C PHE A 127 -9.47 -4.53 -3.88
N TYR A 128 -9.30 -4.60 -5.20
CA TYR A 128 -10.40 -4.91 -6.12
C TYR A 128 -10.05 -5.98 -7.15
N ASP A 129 -8.77 -6.31 -7.30
CA ASP A 129 -8.30 -7.38 -8.17
C ASP A 129 -7.09 -8.06 -7.53
N SER A 130 -7.10 -9.39 -7.43
CA SER A 130 -6.00 -10.18 -6.85
C SER A 130 -6.24 -11.67 -7.11
N PRO A 131 -5.17 -12.48 -7.28
CA PRO A 131 -5.25 -13.93 -7.21
C PRO A 131 -5.76 -14.43 -5.85
N LEU A 132 -5.51 -13.67 -4.78
CA LEU A 132 -5.99 -13.96 -3.44
C LEU A 132 -7.45 -13.52 -3.31
N SER A 133 -8.38 -14.45 -3.50
CA SER A 133 -9.82 -14.17 -3.39
C SER A 133 -10.21 -13.55 -2.03
N LEU A 134 -9.51 -13.93 -0.95
CA LEU A 134 -9.73 -13.47 0.42
C LEU A 134 -9.53 -11.96 0.61
N ILE A 135 -8.71 -11.31 -0.21
CA ILE A 135 -8.46 -9.87 -0.09
C ILE A 135 -9.28 -9.04 -1.07
N LYS A 136 -9.99 -9.66 -2.02
CA LYS A 136 -10.80 -8.92 -2.99
C LYS A 136 -11.96 -8.21 -2.26
N GLY A 137 -12.03 -6.89 -2.38
CA GLY A 137 -12.99 -6.05 -1.65
C GLY A 137 -12.53 -5.63 -0.25
N LEU A 138 -11.37 -6.09 0.22
CA LEU A 138 -10.79 -5.70 1.50
C LEU A 138 -10.47 -4.20 1.49
N LYS A 139 -10.86 -3.52 2.56
CA LYS A 139 -10.66 -2.08 2.76
C LYS A 139 -9.80 -1.88 4.00
N LEU A 140 -8.59 -1.37 3.80
CA LEU A 140 -7.66 -1.02 4.87
C LEU A 140 -7.63 0.49 5.06
N VAL A 141 -7.44 0.92 6.29
CA VAL A 141 -7.42 2.32 6.69
C VAL A 141 -5.99 2.73 7.01
N LYS A 142 -5.50 3.84 6.44
CA LYS A 142 -4.16 4.33 6.74
C LYS A 142 -4.04 4.66 8.23
N LYS A 143 -3.03 4.13 8.89
CA LYS A 143 -2.70 4.48 10.28
C LYS A 143 -2.17 5.92 10.30
N SER A 144 -2.68 6.70 11.24
CA SER A 144 -2.39 8.12 11.44
C SER A 144 -1.03 8.37 12.06
#